data_AF-X1QJD8-F1
#
_entry.id   AF-X1QJD8-F1
#
_cell.length_a   1.000
_cell.length_b   1.000
_cell.length_c   1.000
_cell.angle_alpha   90.00
_cell.angle_beta   90.00
_cell.angle_gamma   90.00
#
_symmetry.space_group_name_H-M   'P 1'
#
loop_
_entity.id
_entity.type
_entity.pdbx_description
1 polymer ?
#
loop_
_entity_poly.entity_id
_entity_poly.type
_entity_poly.pdbx_seq_one_letter_code
_entity_poly.pdbx_strand_id
1 'polypeptide(L)'
;MFGAGTVLSLIGLAPSIYYVIALRFAQGLLSGTIAAASALVAASTPRNKMPFAMGLLMVAVFMGTSFGPLAGGFMADSVGYKAAFFITGGLLFSGGLIVLFLVKEKFERSAKGQSASLSSLLR
;
A
#
# COMPACT_ATOMS: atom_id res chain seq x y z
N MET A 1 0.14 -5.32 -2.04
CA MET A 1 -1.33 -5.50 -2.10
C MET A 1 -1.75 -6.97 -2.08
N PHE A 2 -1.38 -7.78 -3.08
CA PHE A 2 -1.76 -9.20 -3.16
C PHE A 2 -1.44 -10.01 -1.90
N GLY A 3 -0.19 -9.97 -1.43
CA GLY A 3 0.22 -10.70 -0.22
C GLY A 3 -0.57 -10.31 1.03
N ALA A 4 -0.79 -9.02 1.26
CA ALA A 4 -1.60 -8.53 2.37
C ALA A 4 -3.07 -8.95 2.26
N GLY A 5 -3.66 -8.97 1.06
CA GLY A 5 -5.02 -9.46 0.81
C GLY A 5 -5.17 -10.96 1.07
N THR A 6 -4.20 -11.77 0.64
CA THR A 6 -4.17 -13.22 0.93
C THR A 6 -4.08 -13.47 2.43
N VAL A 7 -3.18 -12.77 3.13
CA VAL A 7 -3.02 -12.90 4.59
C VAL A 7 -4.30 -12.49 5.33
N LEU A 8 -4.97 -11.40 4.93
CA LEU A 8 -6.25 -10.99 5.54
C LEU A 8 -7.34 -12.04 5.37
N SER A 9 -7.41 -12.67 4.20
CA SER A 9 -8.37 -13.75 3.92
C SER A 9 -8.10 -14.98 4.80
N LEU A 10 -6.81 -15.31 5.00
CA LEU A 10 -6.37 -16.37 5.92
C LEU A 10 -6.72 -16.06 7.39
N ILE A 11 -6.64 -14.80 7.82
CA ILE A 11 -7.04 -14.38 9.17
C ILE A 11 -8.52 -14.68 9.42
N GLY A 12 -9.39 -14.47 8.43
CA GLY A 12 -10.82 -14.80 8.55
C GLY A 12 -11.10 -16.29 8.79
N LEU A 13 -10.16 -17.17 8.44
CA LEU A 13 -10.25 -18.63 8.66
C LEU A 13 -9.52 -19.10 9.92
N ALA A 14 -8.83 -18.20 10.64
CA ALA A 14 -7.98 -18.57 11.76
C ALA A 14 -8.81 -19.11 12.94
N PRO A 15 -8.56 -20.34 13.40
CA PRO A 15 -9.33 -20.95 14.49
C PRO A 15 -8.90 -20.48 15.88
N SER A 16 -7.73 -19.85 16.02
CA SER A 16 -7.19 -19.39 17.30
C SER A 16 -6.33 -18.13 17.16
N ILE A 17 -6.22 -17.36 18.24
CA ILE A 17 -5.48 -16.10 18.31
C ILE A 17 -3.99 -16.25 17.95
N TYR A 18 -3.36 -17.38 18.27
CA TYR A 18 -1.95 -17.62 17.93
C TYR A 18 -1.71 -17.59 16.41
N TYR A 19 -2.65 -18.12 15.62
CA TYR A 19 -2.58 -18.04 14.15
C TYR A 19 -2.74 -16.60 13.67
N VAL A 20 -3.64 -15.83 14.29
CA VAL A 20 -3.84 -14.41 13.94
C VAL A 20 -2.57 -13.60 14.22
N ILE A 21 -1.88 -13.85 15.33
CA ILE A 21 -0.61 -13.19 15.66
C ILE A 21 0.45 -13.52 14.60
N ALA A 22 0.65 -14.79 14.28
CA ALA A 22 1.61 -15.21 13.24
C ALA A 22 1.29 -14.58 11.87
N LEU A 23 0.00 -14.55 11.50
CA LEU A 23 -0.45 -13.92 10.26
C LEU A 23 -0.27 -12.39 10.29
N ARG A 24 -0.42 -11.72 11.44
CA ARG A 24 -0.13 -10.29 11.59
C ARG A 24 1.35 -9.97 11.40
N PHE A 25 2.23 -10.83 11.90
CA PHE A 25 3.66 -10.72 11.58
C PHE A 25 3.88 -10.82 10.08
N ALA A 26 3.36 -11.88 9.43
CA ALA A 26 3.47 -12.03 7.97
C ALA A 26 2.88 -10.85 7.20
N GLN A 27 1.74 -10.32 7.64
CA GLN A 27 1.11 -9.13 7.07
C GLN A 27 2.05 -7.92 7.15
N GLY A 28 2.73 -7.73 8.28
CA GLY A 28 3.72 -6.67 8.47
C GLY A 28 4.88 -6.76 7.48
N LEU A 29 5.45 -7.96 7.28
CA LEU A 29 6.50 -8.19 6.29
C LEU A 29 6.04 -7.86 4.86
N LEU A 30 4.77 -8.12 4.54
CA LEU A 30 4.19 -7.87 3.21
C LEU A 30 3.63 -6.44 3.07
N SER A 31 3.69 -5.62 4.12
CA SER A 31 3.09 -4.28 4.17
C SER A 31 4.09 -3.20 3.76
N GLY A 32 4.37 -3.10 2.46
CA GLY A 32 5.18 -2.02 1.86
C GLY A 32 4.41 -1.07 0.94
N THR A 33 3.08 -1.20 0.88
CA THR A 33 2.28 -0.61 -0.23
C THR A 33 2.29 0.92 -0.22
N ILE A 34 2.18 1.56 0.95
CA ILE A 34 2.17 3.03 1.05
C ILE A 34 3.53 3.61 0.67
N ALA A 35 4.63 2.99 1.11
CA ALA A 35 5.99 3.41 0.76
C ALA A 35 6.28 3.24 -0.74
N ALA A 36 5.83 2.14 -1.34
CA ALA A 36 5.93 1.94 -2.79
C ALA A 36 5.10 2.98 -3.55
N ALA A 37 3.87 3.27 -3.11
CA ALA A 37 3.01 4.27 -3.73
C ALA A 37 3.62 5.68 -3.62
N SER A 38 4.16 6.07 -2.47
CA SER A 38 4.81 7.36 -2.31
C SER A 38 6.07 7.49 -3.18
N ALA A 39 6.89 6.44 -3.26
CA ALA A 39 8.05 6.41 -4.15
C ALA A 39 7.64 6.54 -5.63
N LEU A 40 6.61 5.81 -6.06
CA LEU A 40 6.09 5.86 -7.43
C LEU A 40 5.55 7.25 -7.79
N VAL A 41 4.75 7.86 -6.92
CA VAL A 41 4.21 9.21 -7.16
C VAL A 41 5.34 10.24 -7.16
N ALA A 42 6.35 10.10 -6.28
CA ALA A 42 7.51 10.99 -6.26
C ALA A 42 8.34 10.87 -7.55
N ALA A 43 8.54 9.66 -8.06
CA ALA A 43 9.29 9.42 -9.29
C ALA A 43 8.53 9.85 -10.57
N SER A 44 7.19 9.73 -10.57
CA SER A 44 6.37 9.97 -11.77
C SER A 44 5.82 11.40 -11.87
N THR A 45 5.93 12.23 -10.82
CA THR A 45 5.34 13.56 -10.78
C THR A 45 6.38 14.66 -11.06
N PRO A 46 6.11 15.62 -11.96
CA PRO A 46 7.00 16.76 -12.18
C PRO A 46 7.13 17.63 -10.92
N ARG A 47 8.32 18.19 -10.70
CA ARG A 47 8.71 18.89 -9.45
C ARG A 47 7.73 20.00 -9.03
N ASN A 48 7.12 20.70 -9.99
CA ASN A 48 6.18 21.78 -9.73
C ASN A 48 4.81 21.31 -9.17
N LYS A 49 4.45 20.03 -9.33
CA LYS A 49 3.18 19.46 -8.85
C LYS A 49 3.36 18.43 -7.73
N MET A 50 4.60 18.16 -7.32
CA MET A 50 4.93 17.16 -6.31
C MET A 50 4.20 17.38 -4.96
N PRO A 51 4.12 18.61 -4.39
CA PRO A 51 3.39 18.82 -3.13
C PRO A 51 1.89 18.51 -3.25
N PHE A 52 1.28 18.86 -4.38
CA PHE A 52 -0.14 18.57 -4.65
C PHE A 52 -0.38 17.06 -4.78
N ALA A 53 0.46 16.35 -5.53
CA ALA A 53 0.32 14.90 -5.73
C ALA A 53 0.55 14.12 -4.42
N MET A 54 1.56 14.49 -3.64
CA MET A 54 1.79 13.91 -2.30
C MET A 54 0.64 14.22 -1.34
N GLY A 55 0.13 15.46 -1.37
CA GLY A 55 -1.02 15.88 -0.57
C GLY A 55 -2.26 15.04 -0.89
N LEU A 56 -2.56 14.84 -2.18
CA LEU A 56 -3.68 14.01 -2.62
C LEU A 56 -3.51 12.54 -2.19
N LEU A 57 -2.29 12.00 -2.28
CA LEU A 57 -1.99 10.65 -1.78
C LEU A 57 -2.28 10.54 -0.27
N MET A 58 -1.86 11.52 0.53
CA MET A 58 -2.13 11.53 1.98
C MET A 58 -3.62 11.67 2.29
N VAL A 59 -4.35 12.51 1.55
CA VAL A 59 -5.82 12.60 1.69
C VAL A 59 -6.46 11.25 1.43
N ALA A 60 -6.04 10.53 0.38
CA ALA A 60 -6.57 9.19 0.09
C ALA A 60 -6.23 8.18 1.21
N VAL A 61 -5.01 8.21 1.75
CA VAL A 61 -4.61 7.35 2.88
C VAL A 61 -5.45 7.65 4.12
N PHE A 62 -5.53 8.92 4.53
CA PHE A 62 -6.30 9.31 5.70
C PHE A 62 -7.78 8.97 5.54
N MET A 63 -8.36 9.27 4.39
CA MET A 63 -9.73 8.90 4.06
C MET A 63 -9.92 7.38 4.20
N GLY A 64 -9.01 6.55 3.66
CA GLY A 64 -9.05 5.10 3.85
C GLY A 64 -8.98 4.68 5.33
N THR A 65 -8.08 5.28 6.12
CA THR A 65 -7.94 4.95 7.55
C THR A 65 -9.11 5.42 8.41
N SER A 66 -9.81 6.49 8.02
CA SER A 66 -10.99 7.00 8.73
C SER A 66 -12.26 6.24 8.34
N PHE A 67 -12.47 5.98 7.05
CA PHE A 67 -13.64 5.25 6.57
C PHE A 67 -13.52 3.73 6.79
N GLY A 68 -12.30 3.20 6.84
CA GLY A 68 -12.03 1.77 7.01
C GLY A 68 -12.67 1.15 8.26
N PRO A 69 -12.44 1.69 9.47
CA PRO A 69 -13.06 1.19 10.70
C PRO A 69 -14.59 1.29 10.70
N LEU A 70 -15.15 2.35 10.12
CA LEU A 70 -16.59 2.54 10.03
C LEU A 70 -17.22 1.48 9.12
N ALA A 71 -16.69 1.32 7.90
CA ALA A 71 -17.18 0.32 6.96
C ALA A 71 -16.91 -1.11 7.47
N GLY A 72 -15.74 -1.37 8.02
CA GLY A 72 -15.34 -2.68 8.55
C GLY A 72 -16.13 -3.10 9.77
N GLY A 73 -16.42 -2.16 10.69
CA GLY A 73 -17.27 -2.39 11.85
C GLY A 73 -18.71 -2.71 11.44
N PHE A 74 -19.29 -1.91 10.54
CA PHE A 74 -20.62 -2.17 10.00
C PHE A 74 -20.72 -3.53 9.30
N MET A 75 -19.70 -3.92 8.52
CA MET A 75 -19.64 -5.26 7.91
C MET A 75 -19.50 -6.36 8.97
N ALA A 76 -18.68 -6.16 10.01
CA ALA A 76 -18.52 -7.14 11.07
C ALA A 76 -19.83 -7.38 11.83
N ASP A 77 -20.61 -6.33 12.09
CA ASP A 77 -21.89 -6.43 12.80
C ASP A 77 -22.99 -7.05 11.95
N SER A 78 -22.99 -6.80 10.63
CA SER A 78 -24.06 -7.27 9.72
C SER A 78 -23.85 -8.67 9.16
N VAL A 79 -22.64 -9.00 8.71
CA VAL A 79 -22.31 -10.27 8.03
C VAL A 79 -21.28 -11.12 8.79
N GLY A 80 -20.83 -10.65 9.95
CA GLY A 80 -19.86 -11.32 10.80
C GLY A 80 -18.40 -11.07 10.40
N TYR A 81 -17.49 -11.27 11.37
CA TYR A 81 -16.06 -11.03 11.19
C TYR A 81 -15.44 -11.83 10.04
N LYS A 82 -15.83 -13.10 9.86
CA LYS A 82 -15.28 -13.97 8.82
C LYS A 82 -15.52 -13.41 7.42
N ALA A 83 -16.76 -13.02 7.12
CA ALA A 83 -17.11 -12.43 5.84
C ALA A 83 -16.44 -11.06 5.65
N ALA A 84 -16.39 -10.23 6.69
CA ALA A 84 -15.70 -8.93 6.64
C ALA A 84 -14.21 -9.06 6.28
N PHE A 85 -13.51 -10.06 6.80
CA PHE A 85 -12.11 -10.34 6.44
C PHE A 85 -11.95 -10.77 4.97
N PHE A 86 -12.83 -11.63 4.45
CA PHE A 86 -12.81 -12.02 3.03
C PHE A 86 -13.11 -10.83 2.11
N ILE A 87 -14.09 -9.99 2.44
CA ILE A 87 -14.42 -8.78 1.67
C ILE A 87 -13.23 -7.84 1.62
N THR A 88 -12.60 -7.58 2.77
CA THR A 88 -11.43 -6.69 2.87
C THR A 88 -10.23 -7.28 2.12
N GLY A 89 -10.01 -8.59 2.21
CA GLY A 89 -8.99 -9.30 1.43
C GLY A 89 -9.22 -9.17 -0.08
N GLY A 90 -10.48 -9.30 -0.53
CA GLY A 90 -10.89 -9.07 -1.91
C GLY A 90 -10.66 -7.63 -2.37
N LEU A 91 -10.97 -6.64 -1.53
CA LEU A 91 -10.74 -5.21 -1.79
C LEU A 91 -9.24 -4.90 -1.99
N LEU A 92 -8.38 -5.51 -1.17
CA LEU A 92 -6.92 -5.44 -1.32
C LEU A 92 -6.45 -6.06 -2.63
N PHE A 93 -7.05 -7.18 -3.04
CA PHE A 93 -6.74 -7.86 -4.29
C PHE A 93 -7.16 -7.01 -5.50
N SER A 94 -8.37 -6.45 -5.49
CA SER A 94 -8.87 -5.56 -6.54
C SER A 94 -8.02 -4.30 -6.66
N GLY A 95 -7.61 -3.71 -5.54
CA GLY A 95 -6.64 -2.60 -5.54
C GLY A 95 -5.33 -2.98 -6.21
N GLY A 96 -4.83 -4.20 -5.94
CA GLY A 96 -3.66 -4.77 -6.61
C GLY A 96 -3.85 -4.91 -8.12
N LEU A 97 -5.01 -5.37 -8.58
CA LEU A 97 -5.34 -5.46 -10.01
C LEU A 97 -5.38 -4.07 -10.66
N ILE A 98 -6.02 -3.10 -10.00
CA ILE A 98 -6.08 -1.72 -10.50
C ILE A 98 -4.66 -1.17 -10.69
N VAL A 99 -3.79 -1.36 -9.70
CA VAL A 99 -2.39 -0.95 -9.82
C VAL A 99 -1.71 -1.67 -10.99
N LEU A 100 -1.86 -2.99 -11.08
CA LEU A 100 -1.23 -3.82 -12.11
C LEU A 100 -1.62 -3.41 -13.54
N PHE A 101 -2.90 -3.07 -13.78
CA PHE A 101 -3.38 -2.74 -15.12
C PHE A 101 -3.33 -1.25 -15.46
N LEU A 102 -3.47 -0.38 -14.45
CA LEU A 102 -3.68 1.06 -14.68
C LEU A 102 -2.41 1.89 -14.44
N VAL A 103 -1.50 1.43 -13.58
CA VAL A 103 -0.22 2.13 -13.37
C VAL A 103 0.70 1.85 -14.55
N LYS A 104 0.96 2.90 -15.34
CA LYS A 104 1.96 2.90 -16.40
C LYS A 104 3.21 3.56 -15.88
N GLU A 105 4.21 2.76 -15.52
CA GLU A 105 5.53 3.25 -15.15
C GLU A 105 6.25 3.78 -16.39
N LYS A 106 6.45 5.10 -16.48
CA LYS A 106 7.40 5.67 -17.42
C LYS A 106 8.77 5.65 -16.77
N PHE A 107 9.47 4.51 -16.87
CA PHE A 107 10.83 4.38 -16.38
C PHE A 107 11.78 5.20 -17.28
N GLU A 108 11.99 6.47 -16.96
CA GLU A 108 13.16 7.20 -17.44
C GLU A 108 14.35 6.73 -16.59
N ARG A 109 15.20 5.89 -17.19
CA ARG A 109 16.49 5.51 -16.61
C ARG A 109 17.25 6.80 -16.31
N SER A 110 17.44 7.13 -15.04
CA SER A 110 18.30 8.23 -14.61
C SER A 110 19.70 7.99 -15.18
N ALA A 111 20.00 8.61 -16.31
CA ALA A 111 21.32 8.59 -16.90
C ALA A 111 22.23 9.40 -15.98
N LYS A 112 23.32 8.75 -15.56
CA LYS A 112 24.35 9.23 -14.63
C LYS A 112 23.90 9.32 -13.18
N GLY A 113 24.29 8.28 -12.44
CA GLY A 113 24.93 8.53 -11.16
C GLY A 113 25.90 9.69 -11.34
N GLN A 114 25.57 10.82 -10.74
CA GLN A 114 26.56 11.78 -10.32
C GLN A 114 27.48 10.99 -9.39
N SER A 115 28.53 10.43 -10.00
CA SER A 115 29.87 10.56 -9.44
C SER A 115 29.96 12.04 -9.09
N ALA A 116 29.56 12.37 -7.87
CA ALA A 116 29.92 13.59 -7.20
C ALA A 116 31.44 13.51 -7.19
N SER A 117 31.99 14.13 -8.23
CA SER A 117 33.39 14.13 -8.54
C SER A 117 34.06 14.76 -7.33
N LEU A 118 34.61 13.92 -6.44
CA LEU A 118 35.42 14.31 -5.30
C LEU A 118 36.57 15.25 -5.72
N SER A 119 36.85 15.36 -7.03
CA SER A 119 37.77 16.32 -7.61
C SER A 119 37.30 17.79 -7.60
N SER A 120 36.01 18.08 -7.44
CA SER A 120 35.51 19.47 -7.33
C SER A 120 35.50 20.02 -5.91
N LEU A 121 35.78 19.18 -4.90
CA LEU A 121 35.96 19.58 -3.50
C LEU A 121 37.45 19.66 -3.10
N LEU A 122 38.36 19.27 -4.00
CA LEU A 122 39.81 19.26 -3.80
C LEU A 122 40.54 20.26 -4.72
N ARG A 123 39.84 21.26 -5.25
CA ARG A 123 40.42 22.39 -6.01
C ARG A 123 40.08 23.71 -5.36
#